data_AF-A0A929UGJ2-F1
#
_entry.id   AF-A0A929UGJ2-F1
#
_cell.length_a   1.000
_cell.length_b   1.000
_cell.length_c   1.000
_cell.angle_alpha   90.00
_cell.angle_beta   90.00
_cell.angle_gamma   90.00
#
_symmetry.space_group_name_H-M   'P 1'
#
loop_
_entity.id
_entity.type
_entity.pdbx_description
1 polymer ?
#
loop_
_entity_poly.entity_id
_entity_poly.type
_entity_poly.pdbx_seq_one_letter_code
_entity_poly.pdbx_strand_id
1 'polypeptide(L)'
;SNAVLEFLVASGEVILVLTPEPTSITDSYSLMKALSQYPRFSVNDTRVKVITNRVDTDEAGQQLFNKLNSVVARYLKIPMSYLGSIPQDPLLQKSVMQQTPVSLAYENAKSVRSFENITAQLTGTQATDGVKTRGMAAFFSYIITGRKLSEKQNER
;
A
#
# COMPACT_ATOMS: atom_id res chain seq x y z
N SER A 1 -2.58 -19.05 -17.88
CA SER A 1 -3.92 -19.63 -18.08
C SER A 1 -4.88 -18.52 -18.44
N ASN A 2 -5.73 -18.71 -19.46
CA ASN A 2 -6.70 -17.69 -19.89
C ASN A 2 -7.62 -17.25 -18.74
N ALA A 3 -8.02 -18.20 -17.88
CA ALA A 3 -8.89 -17.96 -16.74
C ALA A 3 -8.34 -16.88 -15.77
N VAL A 4 -7.01 -16.81 -15.56
CA VAL A 4 -6.42 -15.80 -14.66
C VAL A 4 -6.67 -14.39 -15.20
N LEU A 5 -6.47 -14.18 -16.50
CA LEU A 5 -6.67 -12.87 -17.11
C LEU A 5 -8.16 -12.49 -17.13
N GLU A 6 -9.05 -13.45 -17.36
CA GLU A 6 -10.51 -13.23 -17.26
C GLU A 6 -10.92 -12.75 -15.85
N PHE A 7 -10.40 -13.37 -14.79
CA PHE A 7 -10.66 -12.92 -13.42
C PHE A 7 -10.10 -11.52 -13.15
N LEU A 8 -8.89 -11.23 -13.66
CA LEU A 8 -8.27 -9.91 -13.47
C LEU A 8 -9.08 -8.81 -14.17
N VAL A 9 -9.55 -9.03 -15.39
CA VAL A 9 -10.36 -8.06 -16.14
C VAL A 9 -11.76 -7.90 -15.57
N ALA A 10 -12.32 -8.94 -14.97
CA ALA A 10 -13.59 -8.84 -14.23
C ALA A 10 -13.44 -8.13 -12.88
N SER A 11 -12.21 -7.94 -12.39
CA SER A 11 -11.93 -7.33 -11.09
C SER A 11 -11.69 -5.82 -11.22
N GLY A 12 -12.40 -5.02 -10.42
CA GLY A 12 -12.16 -3.57 -10.34
C GLY A 12 -10.87 -3.21 -9.60
N GLU A 13 -10.30 -4.16 -8.85
CA GLU A 13 -9.06 -4.00 -8.10
C GLU A 13 -8.23 -5.29 -8.16
N VAL A 14 -6.94 -5.14 -8.47
CA VAL A 14 -5.96 -6.22 -8.56
C VAL A 14 -4.83 -5.93 -7.58
N ILE A 15 -4.58 -6.87 -6.67
CA ILE A 15 -3.44 -6.80 -5.74
C ILE A 15 -2.36 -7.76 -6.22
N LEU A 16 -1.25 -7.19 -6.67
CA LEU A 16 -0.07 -7.91 -7.15
C LEU A 16 0.91 -8.11 -5.99
N VAL A 17 1.37 -9.36 -5.80
CA VAL A 17 2.34 -9.71 -4.76
C VAL A 17 3.71 -9.96 -5.37
N LEU A 18 4.72 -9.21 -4.92
CA LEU A 18 6.11 -9.32 -5.35
C LEU A 18 6.98 -9.93 -4.25
N THR A 19 8.05 -10.63 -4.62
CA THR A 19 9.14 -11.03 -3.71
C THR A 19 10.48 -10.44 -4.17
N PRO A 20 11.51 -10.33 -3.30
CA PRO A 20 12.84 -9.86 -3.69
C PRO A 20 13.55 -10.71 -4.75
N GLU A 21 13.00 -11.88 -5.08
CA GLU A 21 13.53 -12.78 -6.08
C GLU A 21 13.42 -12.13 -7.49
N PRO A 22 14.51 -12.07 -8.28
CA PRO A 22 14.48 -11.44 -9.61
C PRO A 22 13.43 -12.01 -10.57
N THR A 23 13.12 -13.30 -10.42
CA THR A 23 12.07 -13.99 -11.18
C THR A 23 10.69 -13.40 -10.90
N SER A 24 10.39 -13.00 -9.65
CA SER A 24 9.09 -12.41 -9.27
C SER A 24 8.80 -11.11 -10.01
N ILE A 25 9.82 -10.26 -10.22
CA ILE A 25 9.69 -9.03 -11.02
C ILE A 25 9.36 -9.37 -12.47
N THR A 26 10.04 -10.37 -13.02
CA THR A 26 9.91 -10.77 -14.43
C THR A 26 8.53 -11.39 -14.70
N ASP A 27 8.06 -12.26 -13.80
CA ASP A 27 6.75 -12.90 -13.89
C ASP A 27 5.62 -11.88 -13.72
N SER A 28 5.78 -10.97 -12.76
CA SER A 28 4.82 -9.88 -12.52
C SER A 28 4.72 -8.93 -13.71
N TYR A 29 5.85 -8.54 -14.31
CA TYR A 29 5.83 -7.73 -15.52
C TYR A 29 5.17 -8.48 -16.68
N SER A 30 5.44 -9.78 -16.83
CA SER A 30 4.84 -10.62 -17.88
C SER A 30 3.32 -10.73 -17.72
N LEU A 31 2.83 -10.88 -16.47
CA LEU A 31 1.40 -10.86 -16.16
C LEU A 31 0.77 -9.51 -16.50
N MET A 32 1.40 -8.41 -16.08
CA MET A 32 0.93 -7.05 -16.36
C MET A 32 0.90 -6.77 -17.87
N LYS A 33 1.91 -7.24 -18.61
CA LYS A 33 1.96 -7.12 -20.07
C LYS A 33 0.85 -7.93 -20.72
N ALA A 34 0.63 -9.17 -20.30
CA ALA A 34 -0.46 -10.00 -20.81
C ALA A 34 -1.83 -9.37 -20.52
N LEU A 35 -2.02 -8.84 -19.31
CA LEU A 35 -3.23 -8.12 -18.91
C LEU A 35 -3.45 -6.88 -19.79
N SER A 36 -2.40 -6.09 -20.05
CA SER A 36 -2.48 -4.89 -20.91
C SER A 36 -2.90 -5.19 -22.35
N GLN A 37 -2.68 -6.41 -22.82
CA GLN A 37 -3.01 -6.87 -24.17
C GLN A 37 -4.31 -7.67 -24.20
N TYR A 38 -4.92 -7.92 -23.05
CA TYR A 38 -6.09 -8.79 -22.95
C TYR A 38 -7.36 -8.05 -23.41
N PRO A 39 -8.24 -8.69 -24.20
CA PRO A 39 -9.50 -8.10 -24.60
C PRO A 39 -10.32 -7.68 -23.39
N ARG A 40 -10.97 -6.50 -23.47
CA ARG A 40 -11.77 -5.89 -22.39
C ARG A 40 -10.98 -5.34 -21.19
N PHE A 41 -9.66 -5.42 -21.17
CA PHE A 41 -8.89 -4.70 -20.16
C PHE A 41 -8.98 -3.18 -20.40
N SER A 42 -9.24 -2.43 -19.33
CA SER A 42 -9.33 -0.98 -19.35
C SER A 42 -8.57 -0.43 -18.14
N VAL A 43 -7.59 0.42 -18.42
CA VAL A 43 -6.75 1.05 -17.38
C VAL A 43 -7.58 1.93 -16.43
N ASN A 44 -8.71 2.45 -16.90
CA ASN A 44 -9.59 3.30 -16.09
C ASN A 44 -10.48 2.48 -15.15
N ASP A 45 -10.75 1.21 -15.48
CA ASP A 45 -11.68 0.36 -14.75
C ASP A 45 -10.97 -0.58 -13.76
N THR A 46 -9.66 -0.77 -13.91
CA THR A 46 -8.86 -1.67 -13.07
C THR A 46 -7.80 -0.90 -12.29
N ARG A 47 -7.91 -0.91 -10.95
CA ARG A 47 -6.86 -0.38 -10.06
C ARG A 47 -5.84 -1.48 -9.75
N VAL A 48 -4.57 -1.22 -10.03
CA VAL A 48 -3.48 -2.16 -9.71
C VAL A 48 -2.74 -1.67 -8.47
N LYS A 49 -2.72 -2.50 -7.45
CA LYS A 49 -2.02 -2.27 -6.18
C LYS A 49 -0.93 -3.31 -6.00
N VAL A 50 0.15 -2.96 -5.32
CA VAL A 50 1.30 -3.87 -5.15
C VAL A 50 1.65 -4.02 -3.67
N ILE A 51 1.86 -5.26 -3.24
CA ILE A 51 2.43 -5.63 -1.94
C ILE A 51 3.76 -6.33 -2.20
N THR A 52 4.81 -5.99 -1.44
CA THR A 52 6.06 -6.75 -1.46
C THR A 52 6.14 -7.68 -0.26
N ASN A 53 6.31 -8.96 -0.50
CA ASN A 53 6.33 -10.01 0.50
C ASN A 53 7.76 -10.55 0.70
N ARG A 54 8.06 -11.06 1.89
CA ARG A 54 9.37 -11.62 2.26
C ARG A 54 10.52 -10.62 2.11
N VAL A 55 10.30 -9.36 2.47
CA VAL A 55 11.34 -8.33 2.43
C VAL A 55 12.09 -8.27 3.76
N ASP A 56 13.35 -7.82 3.73
CA ASP A 56 14.15 -7.65 4.95
C ASP A 56 13.79 -6.34 5.67
N THR A 57 13.52 -5.28 4.91
CA THR A 57 13.11 -3.96 5.43
C THR A 57 12.03 -3.33 4.55
N ASP A 58 11.31 -2.35 5.09
CA ASP A 58 10.28 -1.62 4.35
C ASP A 58 10.88 -0.82 3.18
N GLU A 59 12.09 -0.29 3.35
CA GLU A 59 12.82 0.40 2.28
C GLU A 59 13.16 -0.56 1.13
N ALA A 60 13.57 -1.79 1.44
CA ALA A 60 13.83 -2.80 0.42
C ALA A 60 12.55 -3.15 -0.37
N GLY A 61 11.41 -3.23 0.32
CA GLY A 61 10.10 -3.39 -0.32
C GLY A 61 9.75 -2.21 -1.23
N GLN A 62 9.90 -0.98 -0.75
CA GLN A 62 9.65 0.21 -1.56
C GLN A 62 10.55 0.27 -2.80
N GLN A 63 11.84 -0.10 -2.68
CA GLN A 63 12.75 -0.16 -3.81
C GLN A 63 12.34 -1.23 -4.83
N LEU A 64 11.90 -2.40 -4.37
CA LEU A 64 11.39 -3.47 -5.23
C LEU A 64 10.15 -3.03 -6.02
N PHE A 65 9.20 -2.37 -5.36
CA PHE A 65 8.05 -1.76 -6.02
C PHE A 65 8.50 -0.75 -7.08
N ASN A 66 9.42 0.16 -6.74
CA ASN A 66 9.90 1.20 -7.65
C ASN A 66 10.55 0.59 -8.91
N LYS A 67 11.28 -0.52 -8.78
CA LYS A 67 11.85 -1.26 -9.92
C LYS A 67 10.76 -1.73 -10.87
N LEU A 68 9.74 -2.45 -10.38
CA LEU A 68 8.62 -2.89 -11.23
C LEU A 68 7.87 -1.69 -11.83
N ASN A 69 7.56 -0.69 -11.00
CA ASN A 69 6.80 0.49 -11.39
C ASN A 69 7.48 1.27 -12.51
N SER A 70 8.81 1.43 -12.46
CA SER A 70 9.56 2.11 -13.52
C SER A 70 9.38 1.46 -14.89
N VAL A 71 9.39 0.12 -14.96
CA VAL A 71 9.28 -0.64 -16.21
C VAL A 71 7.83 -0.65 -16.69
N VAL A 72 6.86 -0.89 -15.80
CA VAL A 72 5.44 -0.91 -16.13
C VAL A 72 4.96 0.48 -16.60
N ALA A 73 5.33 1.55 -15.89
CA ALA A 73 4.96 2.91 -16.28
C ALA A 73 5.56 3.31 -17.64
N ARG A 74 6.82 2.92 -17.90
CA ARG A 74 7.51 3.22 -19.16
C ARG A 74 6.92 2.48 -20.36
N TYR A 75 6.62 1.19 -20.22
CA TYR A 75 6.28 0.33 -21.37
C TYR A 75 4.79 0.02 -21.48
N LEU A 76 4.08 -0.11 -20.36
CA LEU A 76 2.66 -0.52 -20.33
C LEU A 76 1.72 0.65 -20.00
N LYS A 77 2.24 1.74 -19.42
CA LYS A 77 1.47 2.93 -19.00
C LYS A 77 0.30 2.60 -18.05
N ILE A 78 0.44 1.52 -17.27
CA ILE A 78 -0.53 1.15 -16.25
C ILE A 78 -0.10 1.80 -14.93
N PRO A 79 -0.93 2.67 -14.31
CA PRO A 79 -0.65 3.23 -13.01
C PRO A 79 -0.74 2.14 -11.93
N MET A 80 0.20 2.15 -10.99
CA MET A 80 0.22 1.25 -9.85
C MET A 80 0.44 2.02 -8.55
N SER A 81 -0.20 1.56 -7.48
CA SER A 81 0.00 2.09 -6.13
C SER A 81 0.61 1.05 -5.20
N TYR A 82 1.52 1.46 -4.33
CA TYR A 82 2.12 0.60 -3.33
C TYR A 82 1.26 0.55 -2.06
N LEU A 83 1.02 -0.65 -1.53
CA LEU A 83 0.25 -0.89 -0.29
C LEU A 83 1.13 -1.14 0.93
N GLY A 84 2.39 -1.52 0.72
CA GLY A 84 3.31 -1.83 1.80
C GLY A 84 4.02 -3.17 1.63
N SER A 85 4.76 -3.50 2.68
CA SER A 85 5.68 -4.63 2.75
C SER A 85 5.25 -5.62 3.83
N ILE A 86 5.47 -6.91 3.56
CA ILE A 86 5.38 -7.98 4.56
C ILE A 86 6.81 -8.51 4.77
N PRO A 87 7.35 -8.44 6.00
CA PRO A 87 8.70 -8.87 6.27
C PRO A 87 8.83 -10.39 6.22
N GLN A 88 10.06 -10.86 6.01
CA GLN A 88 10.38 -12.27 6.25
C GLN A 88 10.13 -12.62 7.72
N ASP A 89 9.20 -13.56 7.96
CA ASP A 89 8.72 -13.90 9.31
C ASP A 89 8.73 -15.42 9.56
N PRO A 90 9.61 -15.92 10.45
CA PRO A 90 9.63 -17.33 10.84
C PRO A 90 8.33 -17.82 11.49
N LEU A 91 7.60 -16.94 12.19
CA LEU A 91 6.34 -17.31 12.84
C LEU A 91 5.24 -17.56 11.80
N LEU A 92 5.27 -16.82 10.68
CA LEU A 92 4.39 -17.09 9.54
C LEU A 92 4.66 -18.48 8.97
N GLN A 93 5.92 -18.86 8.74
CA GLN A 93 6.26 -20.20 8.25
C GLN A 93 5.81 -21.29 9.22
N LYS A 94 6.03 -21.09 10.53
CA LYS A 94 5.59 -22.03 11.58
C LYS A 94 4.07 -22.18 11.61
N SER A 95 3.32 -21.08 11.44
CA SER A 95 1.84 -21.11 11.40
C SER A 95 1.31 -21.93 10.23
N VAL A 96 1.95 -21.84 9.06
CA VAL A 96 1.61 -22.63 7.88
C VAL A 96 1.81 -24.12 8.15
N MET A 97 2.91 -24.51 8.81
CA MET A 97 3.13 -25.91 9.23
C MET A 97 2.08 -26.41 10.23
N GLN A 98 1.53 -25.50 11.05
CA GLN A 98 0.45 -25.79 11.99
C GLN A 98 -0.96 -25.71 11.35
N GLN A 99 -1.03 -25.43 10.05
CA GLN A 99 -2.28 -25.25 9.30
C GLN A 99 -3.24 -24.22 9.95
N THR A 100 -2.66 -23.22 10.62
CA THR A 100 -3.40 -22.17 11.32
C THR A 100 -2.93 -20.81 10.78
N PRO A 101 -3.85 -19.88 10.43
CA PRO A 101 -3.45 -18.54 10.01
C PRO A 101 -2.54 -17.87 11.03
N VAL A 102 -1.48 -17.18 10.56
CA VAL A 102 -0.51 -16.52 11.45
C VAL A 102 -1.17 -15.52 12.41
N SER A 103 -2.24 -14.84 11.99
CA SER A 103 -2.99 -13.91 12.83
C SER A 103 -3.72 -14.58 13.99
N LEU A 104 -4.04 -15.88 13.88
CA LEU A 104 -4.68 -16.66 14.94
C LEU A 104 -3.65 -17.40 15.80
N ALA A 105 -2.56 -17.88 15.20
CA ALA A 105 -1.52 -18.63 15.92
C ALA A 105 -0.52 -17.73 16.65
N TYR A 106 -0.21 -16.57 16.09
CA TYR A 106 0.84 -15.65 16.54
C TYR A 106 0.42 -14.19 16.32
N GLU A 107 -0.54 -13.70 17.11
CA GLU A 107 -1.12 -12.34 17.01
C GLU A 107 -0.06 -11.22 16.96
N ASN A 108 1.07 -11.39 17.65
CA ASN A 108 2.15 -10.40 17.72
C ASN A 108 3.24 -10.55 16.63
N ALA A 109 3.05 -11.43 15.65
CA ALA A 109 4.01 -11.65 14.58
C ALA A 109 4.19 -10.41 13.70
N LYS A 110 5.40 -10.22 13.14
CA LYS A 110 5.73 -9.04 12.32
C LYS A 110 4.86 -8.98 11.05
N SER A 111 4.61 -10.15 10.47
CA SER A 111 3.70 -10.30 9.33
C SER A 111 2.27 -9.89 9.65
N VAL A 112 1.76 -10.18 10.86
CA VAL A 112 0.40 -9.80 11.30
C VAL A 112 0.25 -8.28 11.35
N ARG A 113 1.20 -7.58 11.99
CA ARG A 113 1.21 -6.10 12.01
C ARG A 113 1.25 -5.51 10.60
N SER A 114 1.98 -6.15 9.70
CA SER A 114 2.08 -5.72 8.30
C SER A 114 0.76 -5.94 7.55
N PHE A 115 0.07 -7.06 7.79
CA PHE A 115 -1.28 -7.30 7.27
C PHE A 115 -2.26 -6.23 7.77
N GLU A 116 -2.25 -5.91 9.07
CA GLU A 116 -3.11 -4.87 9.65
C GLU A 116 -2.87 -3.50 8.98
N ASN A 117 -1.61 -3.11 8.79
CA ASN A 117 -1.26 -1.87 8.09
C ASN A 117 -1.76 -1.84 6.64
N ILE A 118 -1.57 -2.95 5.91
CA ILE A 118 -2.05 -3.09 4.52
C ILE A 118 -3.58 -3.04 4.47
N THR A 119 -4.27 -3.69 5.41
CA THR A 119 -5.72 -3.68 5.52
C THR A 119 -6.26 -2.29 5.86
N ALA A 120 -5.60 -1.54 6.73
CA ALA A 120 -5.95 -0.16 7.06
C ALA A 120 -5.87 0.74 5.81
N GLN A 121 -4.81 0.60 5.00
CA GLN A 121 -4.68 1.31 3.72
C GLN A 121 -5.74 0.88 2.70
N LEU A 122 -6.05 -0.42 2.60
CA LEU A 122 -7.03 -0.95 1.66
C LEU A 122 -8.45 -0.49 1.95
N THR A 123 -8.83 -0.48 3.22
CA THR A 123 -10.17 -0.09 3.67
C THR A 123 -10.36 1.43 3.75
N GLY A 124 -9.29 2.21 3.57
CA GLY A 124 -9.31 3.66 3.81
C GLY A 124 -9.43 4.01 5.29
N THR A 125 -9.35 3.01 6.18
CA THR A 125 -9.36 3.17 7.64
C THR A 125 -7.98 3.56 8.14
N GLN A 126 -7.29 4.48 7.45
CA GLN A 126 -6.10 5.10 8.01
C GLN A 126 -6.52 5.67 9.38
N ALA A 127 -6.19 4.95 10.46
CA ALA A 127 -6.15 5.51 11.77
C ALA A 127 -5.17 6.66 11.62
N THR A 128 -5.72 7.87 11.58
CA THR A 128 -4.93 9.07 11.59
C THR A 128 -4.31 9.19 12.98
N ASP A 129 -3.34 8.35 13.29
CA ASP A 129 -2.38 8.61 14.36
C ASP A 129 -1.60 9.86 13.92
N GLY A 130 -2.15 11.03 14.26
CA GLY A 130 -1.48 12.31 14.10
C GLY A 130 -2.09 13.31 13.12
N VAL A 131 -3.29 13.12 12.55
CA VAL A 131 -4.01 14.29 12.01
C VAL A 131 -4.56 15.06 13.20
N LYS A 132 -3.78 16.05 13.68
CA LYS A 132 -4.27 17.08 14.61
C LYS A 132 -5.62 17.54 14.08
N THR A 133 -6.66 17.29 14.85
CA THR A 133 -8.02 17.75 14.59
C THR A 133 -7.95 19.27 14.44
N ARG A 134 -7.90 19.79 13.21
CA ARG A 134 -8.10 21.21 12.90
C ARG A 134 -9.59 21.52 13.04
N GLY A 135 -10.11 21.31 14.24
CA GLY A 135 -11.46 21.67 14.64
C GLY A 135 -11.48 23.10 15.21
N MET A 136 -12.60 23.41 15.86
CA MET A 136 -12.90 24.69 16.51
C MET A 136 -11.73 25.23 17.37
N ALA A 137 -10.93 24.35 17.99
CA ALA A 137 -9.76 24.73 18.79
C ALA A 137 -8.69 25.52 17.99
N ALA A 138 -8.45 25.16 16.72
CA ALA A 138 -7.54 25.92 15.85
C ALA A 138 -8.12 27.29 15.46
N PHE A 139 -9.44 27.35 15.29
CA PHE A 139 -10.18 28.59 15.01
C PHE A 139 -10.19 29.55 16.22
N PHE A 140 -10.42 29.03 17.43
CA PHE A 140 -10.35 29.80 18.67
C PHE A 140 -8.93 30.26 18.99
N SER A 141 -7.90 29.46 18.69
CA SER A 141 -6.50 29.87 18.82
C SER A 141 -6.16 31.07 17.92
N TYR A 142 -6.69 31.10 16.69
CA TYR A 142 -6.52 32.24 15.78
C TYR A 142 -7.22 33.51 16.30
N ILE A 143 -8.44 33.40 16.83
CA ILE A 143 -9.19 34.53 17.41
C ILE A 143 -8.51 35.08 18.68
N ILE A 144 -8.00 34.22 19.55
CA ILE A 144 -7.32 34.64 20.78
C ILE A 144 -5.95 35.25 20.46
N THR A 145 -5.24 34.73 19.47
CA THR A 145 -3.95 35.26 19.03
C THR A 145 -4.09 36.60 18.28
N GLY A 146 -5.20 36.80 17.55
CA GLY A 146 -5.51 38.06 16.86
C GLY A 146 -5.68 39.28 17.78
N ARG A 147 -6.03 39.07 19.06
CA ARG A 147 -6.11 40.18 20.05
C ARG A 147 -4.75 40.68 20.54
N LYS A 148 -3.69 39.87 20.46
CA LYS A 148 -2.35 40.26 20.95
C LYS A 148 -1.57 41.19 20.01
N LEU A 149 -2.05 41.40 18.78
CA LEU A 149 -1.43 42.33 17.82
C LEU A 149 -2.01 43.75 17.89
N SER A 150 -3.16 43.94 18.56
CA SER A 150 -3.77 45.28 18.70
C SER A 150 -3.26 46.06 19.92
N GLU A 151 -2.65 45.41 20.91
CA GLU A 151 -2.18 46.10 22.13
C GLU A 151 -0.74 46.63 22.03
N LYS A 152 0.04 46.23 21.02
CA LYS A 152 1.43 46.71 20.83
C LYS A 152 1.59 47.92 19.91
N GLN A 153 0.51 48.50 19.39
CA GLN A 153 0.56 49.74 18.61
C GLN A 153 0.17 51.00 19.39
N ASN A 154 -0.16 50.90 20.68
CA ASN A 154 -0.58 52.06 21.49
C ASN A 154 0.43 52.49 22.57
N GLU A 155 1.70 52.05 22.47
CA GLU A 155 2.80 52.46 23.37
C GLU A 155 3.99 53.10 22.62
N ARG A 156 3.75 53.79 21.50
CA ARG A 156 4.72 54.74 20.94
C ARG A 156 4.05 56.02 20.51
#